data_AF-A0A1G9X442-F1
#
_entry.id   AF-A0A1G9X442-F1
#
_cell.length_a   1.000
_cell.length_b   1.000
_cell.length_c   1.000
_cell.angle_alpha   90.00
_cell.angle_beta   90.00
_cell.angle_gamma   90.00
#
_symmetry.space_group_name_H-M   'P 1'
#
loop_
_entity.id
_entity.type
_entity.pdbx_description
1 polymer ?
#
loop_
_entity_poly.entity_id
_entity_poly.type
_entity_poly.pdbx_seq_one_letter_code
_entity_poly.pdbx_strand_id
1 'polypeptide(L)'
;MTQNHVPMELDYTYDHGWIAYESWPVTVGITPVATAFLGCVERVQLPRPGSYVTAGLSCGEFESRQLSRPLYAPVSGEVVEVNTDVLLNPWLVGRDPYQAGWLFKVRLTEWPEHALSPAEYSQLTEAEPEYDRGPVVGLPQ
;
A
#
# COMPACT_ATOMS: atom_id res chain seq x y z
N MET A 1 4.98 21.24 3.29
CA MET A 1 4.60 20.65 1.99
C MET A 1 5.32 19.34 1.87
N THR A 2 4.67 18.21 2.19
CA THR A 2 5.26 16.89 1.98
C THR A 2 5.25 16.64 0.49
N GLN A 3 6.43 16.60 -0.13
CA GLN A 3 6.56 16.29 -1.54
C GLN A 3 6.09 14.83 -1.74
N ASN A 4 5.03 14.64 -2.54
CA ASN A 4 4.53 13.32 -2.90
C ASN A 4 5.54 12.69 -3.87
N HIS A 5 6.50 11.94 -3.34
CA HIS A 5 7.49 11.25 -4.14
C HIS A 5 6.86 9.97 -4.70
N VAL A 6 6.81 9.86 -6.02
CA VAL A 6 6.31 8.70 -6.75
C VAL A 6 7.51 8.03 -7.42
N PRO A 7 8.09 6.96 -6.83
CA PRO A 7 9.16 6.18 -7.46
C PRO A 7 8.82 5.75 -8.89
N MET A 8 9.81 5.80 -9.78
CA MET A 8 9.64 5.55 -11.22
C MET A 8 9.75 4.07 -11.58
N GLU A 9 10.30 3.27 -10.66
CA GLU A 9 10.58 1.85 -10.76
C GLU A 9 9.43 0.96 -10.24
N LEU A 10 8.28 1.56 -9.93
CA LEU A 10 7.10 0.87 -9.39
C LEU A 10 5.90 1.05 -10.32
N ASP A 11 5.04 0.04 -10.33
CA ASP A 11 3.67 0.18 -10.81
C ASP A 11 2.74 0.45 -9.62
N TYR A 12 1.63 1.11 -9.89
CA TYR A 12 0.66 1.54 -8.88
C TYR A 12 -0.74 1.03 -9.20
N THR A 13 -1.62 1.11 -8.21
CA THR A 13 -3.04 0.77 -8.37
C THR A 13 -3.92 1.97 -8.01
N TYR A 14 -5.17 1.95 -8.47
CA TYR A 14 -6.15 2.99 -8.15
C TYR A 14 -6.47 3.09 -6.65
N ASP A 15 -6.31 2.00 -5.88
CA ASP A 15 -6.46 2.01 -4.42
C ASP A 15 -5.19 2.44 -3.69
N HIS A 16 -4.23 3.02 -4.40
CA HIS A 16 -2.96 3.54 -3.87
C HIS A 16 -2.03 2.45 -3.28
N GLY A 17 -2.07 1.25 -3.84
CA GLY A 17 -1.03 0.25 -3.70
C GLY A 17 0.13 0.48 -4.67
N TRP A 18 1.28 -0.13 -4.38
CA TRP A 18 2.44 -0.17 -5.27
C TRP A 18 2.97 -1.60 -5.43
N ILE A 19 3.62 -1.86 -6.58
CA ILE A 19 4.19 -3.15 -6.98
C ILE A 19 5.63 -2.92 -7.44
N ALA A 20 6.59 -3.54 -6.74
CA ALA A 20 7.99 -3.60 -7.14
C ALA A 20 8.29 -4.90 -7.87
N TYR A 21 8.83 -4.81 -9.09
CA TYR A 21 9.00 -5.94 -10.01
C TYR A 21 10.41 -6.10 -10.58
N GLU A 22 11.38 -5.31 -10.11
CA GLU A 22 12.79 -5.49 -10.49
C GLU A 22 13.37 -6.80 -9.95
N SER A 23 12.75 -7.40 -8.93
CA SER A 23 13.10 -8.71 -8.40
C SER A 23 11.85 -9.57 -8.17
N TRP A 24 12.01 -10.88 -8.32
CA TRP A 24 10.97 -11.87 -8.09
C TRP A 24 11.26 -12.62 -6.79
N PRO A 25 10.24 -12.93 -5.97
CA PRO A 25 8.80 -12.62 -6.10
C PRO A 25 8.49 -11.11 -5.99
N VAL A 26 7.39 -10.64 -6.59
CA VAL A 26 7.07 -9.20 -6.55
C VAL A 26 6.80 -8.75 -5.13
N THR A 27 7.25 -7.55 -4.79
CA THR A 27 7.00 -6.95 -3.46
C THR A 27 5.90 -5.92 -3.58
N VAL A 28 4.98 -5.88 -2.63
CA VAL A 28 3.87 -4.92 -2.64
C VAL A 28 3.78 -4.13 -1.33
N GLY A 29 3.20 -2.94 -1.42
CA GLY A 29 2.86 -2.11 -0.27
C GLY A 29 1.84 -1.03 -0.62
N ILE A 30 1.72 -0.03 0.25
CA ILE A 30 0.82 1.12 0.07
C ILE A 30 1.60 2.43 0.00
N THR A 31 1.06 3.43 -0.69
CA THR A 31 1.71 4.74 -0.87
C THR A 31 1.45 5.68 0.32
N PRO A 32 2.19 6.80 0.45
CA PRO A 32 1.89 7.84 1.44
C PRO A 32 0.46 8.35 1.34
N VAL A 33 -0.08 8.43 0.12
CA VAL A 33 -1.46 8.86 -0.13
C VAL A 33 -2.44 7.91 0.54
N ALA A 34 -2.31 6.59 0.36
CA ALA A 34 -3.12 5.60 1.09
C ALA A 34 -3.04 5.80 2.62
N THR A 35 -1.84 5.96 3.17
CA THR A 35 -1.67 6.14 4.62
C THR A 35 -2.27 7.42 5.16
N ALA A 36 -2.32 8.49 4.36
CA ALA A 36 -2.98 9.74 4.76
C ALA A 36 -4.48 9.53 4.96
N PHE A 37 -5.14 8.74 4.09
CA PHE A 37 -6.55 8.38 4.25
C PHE A 37 -6.82 7.46 5.45
N LEU A 38 -5.87 6.58 5.78
CA LEU A 38 -5.98 5.67 6.93
C LEU A 38 -5.81 6.39 8.27
N GLY A 39 -5.05 7.48 8.26
CA GLY A 39 -4.55 8.14 9.46
C GLY A 39 -3.43 7.34 10.14
N CYS A 40 -3.31 7.48 11.45
CA CYS A 40 -2.28 6.79 12.23
C CYS A 40 -2.59 5.29 12.35
N VAL A 41 -1.96 4.46 11.51
CA VAL A 41 -2.14 3.01 11.52
C VAL A 41 -1.57 2.41 12.81
N GLU A 42 -2.43 1.81 13.62
CA GLU A 42 -2.08 1.18 14.91
C GLU A 42 -1.96 -0.35 14.80
N ARG A 43 -2.62 -0.96 13.80
CA ARG A 43 -2.55 -2.41 13.53
C ARG A 43 -2.67 -2.70 12.04
N VAL A 44 -1.93 -3.74 11.59
CA VAL A 44 -2.02 -4.28 10.23
C VAL A 44 -2.30 -5.78 10.31
N GLN A 45 -3.29 -6.25 9.54
CA GLN A 45 -3.51 -7.65 9.25
C GLN A 45 -3.05 -7.93 7.82
N LEU A 46 -2.08 -8.84 7.69
CA LEU A 46 -1.52 -9.27 6.41
C LEU A 46 -2.02 -10.68 6.04
N PRO A 47 -2.09 -11.02 4.74
CA PRO A 47 -2.39 -12.37 4.31
C PRO A 47 -1.32 -13.34 4.81
N ARG A 48 -1.67 -14.62 4.98
CA ARG A 48 -0.71 -15.63 5.46
C ARG A 48 0.23 -16.07 4.33
N PRO A 49 1.52 -16.32 4.60
CA PRO A 49 2.36 -17.06 3.65
C PRO A 49 1.72 -18.40 3.26
N GLY A 50 1.77 -18.75 1.98
CA GLY A 50 1.10 -19.89 1.36
C GLY A 50 -0.37 -19.68 0.98
N SER A 51 -0.97 -18.51 1.31
CA SER A 51 -2.32 -18.17 0.84
C SER A 51 -2.30 -17.55 -0.54
N TYR A 52 -3.42 -17.65 -1.27
CA TYR A 52 -3.62 -16.98 -2.55
C TYR A 52 -4.38 -15.67 -2.36
N VAL A 53 -3.92 -14.63 -3.05
CA VAL A 53 -4.58 -13.33 -3.14
C VAL A 53 -5.01 -13.07 -4.58
N THR A 54 -6.05 -12.25 -4.75
CA THR A 54 -6.61 -11.87 -6.05
C THR A 54 -6.57 -10.35 -6.17
N ALA A 55 -6.04 -9.83 -7.28
CA ALA A 55 -5.96 -8.40 -7.54
C ALA A 55 -7.31 -7.70 -7.32
N GLY A 56 -7.31 -6.58 -6.61
CA GLY A 56 -8.51 -5.79 -6.31
C GLY A 56 -9.45 -6.39 -5.24
N LEU A 57 -9.17 -7.59 -4.72
CA LEU A 57 -9.91 -8.16 -3.59
C LEU A 57 -9.19 -7.95 -2.27
N SER A 58 -9.97 -7.85 -1.19
CA SER A 58 -9.40 -7.68 0.15
C SER A 58 -8.64 -8.93 0.58
N CYS A 59 -7.44 -8.73 1.10
CA CYS A 59 -6.54 -9.79 1.59
C CYS A 59 -6.05 -9.55 3.03
N GLY A 60 -6.53 -8.49 3.66
CA GLY A 60 -6.13 -8.05 5.00
C GLY A 60 -6.87 -6.79 5.42
N GLU A 61 -6.35 -6.12 6.44
CA GLU A 61 -7.01 -4.97 7.05
C GLU A 61 -6.01 -4.03 7.73
N PHE A 62 -6.24 -2.72 7.59
CA PHE A 62 -5.58 -1.68 8.37
C PHE A 62 -6.52 -1.14 9.42
N GLU A 63 -6.03 -0.95 10.63
CA GLU A 63 -6.80 -0.35 11.72
C GLU A 63 -6.04 0.81 12.36
N SER A 64 -6.76 1.90 12.57
CA SER A 64 -6.38 3.01 13.44
C SER A 64 -7.36 3.09 14.62
N ARG A 65 -7.11 4.02 15.55
CA ARG A 65 -8.05 4.30 16.65
C ARG A 65 -9.46 4.66 16.18
N GLN A 66 -9.59 5.22 14.98
CA GLN A 66 -10.84 5.84 14.51
C GLN A 66 -11.57 5.01 13.45
N LEU A 67 -10.85 4.19 12.69
CA LEU A 67 -11.42 3.47 11.56
C LEU A 67 -10.64 2.19 11.24
N SER A 68 -11.35 1.25 10.61
CA SER A 68 -10.77 0.07 9.99
C SER A 68 -11.06 0.07 8.49
N ARG A 69 -10.07 -0.27 7.67
CA ARG A 69 -10.20 -0.33 6.21
C ARG A 69 -9.60 -1.62 5.66
N PRO A 70 -10.22 -2.22 4.63
CA PRO A 70 -9.65 -3.37 3.95
C PRO A 70 -8.32 -3.01 3.28
N LEU A 71 -7.35 -3.93 3.37
CA LEU A 71 -6.18 -3.98 2.50
C LEU A 71 -6.55 -4.80 1.26
N TYR A 72 -6.39 -4.22 0.07
CA TYR A 72 -6.60 -4.91 -1.20
C TYR A 72 -5.27 -5.40 -1.77
N ALA A 73 -5.31 -6.55 -2.45
CA ALA A 73 -4.13 -7.08 -3.11
C ALA A 73 -3.87 -6.33 -4.43
N PRO A 74 -2.65 -5.80 -4.66
CA PRO A 74 -2.33 -5.15 -5.93
C PRO A 74 -2.20 -6.12 -7.11
N VAL A 75 -1.94 -7.40 -6.82
CA VAL A 75 -1.68 -8.45 -7.81
C VAL A 75 -2.38 -9.75 -7.41
N SER A 76 -2.54 -10.69 -8.34
CA SER A 76 -2.97 -12.05 -8.03
C SER A 76 -1.78 -12.99 -7.92
N GLY A 77 -1.82 -13.91 -6.96
CA GLY A 77 -0.82 -14.95 -6.81
C GLY A 77 -0.71 -15.53 -5.41
N GLU A 78 0.35 -16.29 -5.17
CA GLU A 78 0.63 -16.92 -3.87
C GLU A 78 1.50 -16.00 -3.02
N VAL A 79 1.09 -15.70 -1.78
CA VAL A 79 1.90 -14.94 -0.82
C VAL A 79 3.04 -15.83 -0.34
N VAL A 80 4.27 -15.40 -0.52
CA VAL A 80 5.47 -16.19 -0.16
C VAL A 80 6.21 -15.64 1.04
N GLU A 81 6.03 -14.36 1.36
CA GLU A 81 6.69 -13.68 2.45
C GLU A 81 5.81 -12.54 2.95
N VAL A 82 5.86 -12.26 4.26
CA VAL A 82 5.19 -11.10 4.88
C VAL A 82 6.21 -10.32 5.68
N ASN A 83 6.04 -9.00 5.73
CA ASN A 83 6.91 -8.15 6.52
C ASN A 83 6.53 -8.21 8.01
N THR A 84 7.30 -8.97 8.78
CA THR A 84 7.10 -9.06 10.23
C THR A 84 7.39 -7.76 10.96
N ASP A 85 8.24 -6.89 10.39
CA ASP A 85 8.58 -5.61 11.01
C ASP A 85 7.38 -4.66 10.99
N VAL A 86 6.56 -4.68 9.94
CA VAL A 86 5.30 -3.93 9.88
C VAL A 86 4.28 -4.48 10.88
N LEU A 87 4.24 -5.79 11.12
CA LEU A 87 3.35 -6.37 12.13
C LEU A 87 3.75 -5.94 13.56
N LEU A 88 5.05 -5.78 13.82
CA LEU A 88 5.58 -5.32 15.10
C LEU A 88 5.52 -3.79 15.24
N ASN A 89 5.69 -3.07 14.14
CA ASN A 89 5.68 -1.62 14.07
C ASN A 89 4.89 -1.11 12.84
N PRO A 90 3.55 -1.01 12.96
CA PRO A 90 2.68 -0.54 11.88
C PRO A 90 3.02 0.84 11.33
N TRP A 91 3.70 1.70 12.09
CA TRP A 91 4.09 3.05 11.66
C TRP A 91 5.02 3.04 10.44
N LEU A 92 5.71 1.93 10.17
CA LEU A 92 6.58 1.79 8.99
C LEU A 92 5.83 2.02 7.69
N VAL A 93 4.55 1.63 7.60
CA VAL A 93 3.77 1.80 6.37
C VAL A 93 3.60 3.27 5.99
N GLY A 94 3.56 4.18 6.97
CA GLY A 94 3.48 5.63 6.72
C GLY A 94 4.82 6.35 6.76
N ARG A 95 5.79 5.89 7.57
CA ARG A 95 7.09 6.55 7.72
C ARG A 95 8.07 6.23 6.60
N ASP A 96 8.03 5.01 6.08
CA ASP A 96 8.93 4.54 5.04
C ASP A 96 8.22 3.60 4.04
N PRO A 97 7.13 4.07 3.39
CA PRO A 97 6.19 3.24 2.64
C PRO A 97 6.82 2.42 1.51
N TYR A 98 7.89 2.93 0.91
CA TYR A 98 8.54 2.34 -0.26
C TYR A 98 9.79 1.52 0.07
N GLN A 99 10.21 1.49 1.34
CA GLN A 99 11.34 0.67 1.78
C GLN A 99 10.91 -0.21 2.95
N ALA A 100 11.11 0.20 4.21
CA ALA A 100 10.79 -0.64 5.36
C ALA A 100 9.29 -0.95 5.54
N GLY A 101 8.42 -0.17 4.90
CA GLY A 101 6.96 -0.29 4.95
C GLY A 101 6.32 -1.25 3.94
N TRP A 102 7.10 -2.05 3.20
CA TRP A 102 6.56 -3.11 2.35
C TRP A 102 5.69 -4.09 3.15
N LEU A 103 4.67 -4.68 2.53
CA LEU A 103 3.67 -5.49 3.25
C LEU A 103 3.92 -6.99 3.10
N PHE A 104 3.93 -7.47 1.85
CA PHE A 104 4.14 -8.88 1.54
C PHE A 104 4.73 -9.07 0.15
N LYS A 105 5.24 -10.26 -0.13
CA LYS A 105 5.71 -10.66 -1.46
C LYS A 105 4.82 -11.71 -2.07
N VAL A 106 4.66 -11.66 -3.39
CA VAL A 106 3.75 -12.53 -4.14
C VAL A 106 4.50 -13.23 -5.26
N ARG A 107 4.38 -14.56 -5.30
CA ARG A 107 4.65 -15.32 -6.52
C ARG A 107 3.47 -15.10 -7.46
N LEU A 108 3.67 -14.18 -8.39
CA LEU A 108 2.64 -13.67 -9.29
C LEU A 108 2.06 -14.79 -10.16
N THR A 109 0.74 -14.78 -10.29
CA THR A 109 0.00 -15.51 -11.33
C THR A 109 -0.62 -14.57 -12.35
N GLU A 110 -1.02 -13.37 -11.93
CA GLU A 110 -1.67 -12.38 -12.80
C GLU A 110 -1.34 -10.96 -12.35
N TRP A 111 -0.98 -10.10 -13.29
CA TRP A 111 -0.83 -8.67 -13.09
C TRP A 111 -2.22 -8.01 -12.99
N PRO A 112 -2.41 -6.91 -12.24
CA PRO A 112 -3.69 -6.19 -12.25
C PRO A 112 -4.03 -5.72 -13.67
N GLU A 113 -5.31 -5.81 -14.02
CA GLU A 113 -5.84 -5.40 -15.33
C GLU A 113 -5.57 -3.90 -15.61
N HIS A 114 -5.55 -3.09 -14.55
CA HIS A 114 -5.34 -1.65 -14.63
C HIS A 114 -4.23 -1.17 -13.69
N ALA A 115 -3.00 -1.65 -13.93
CA ALA A 115 -1.81 -1.03 -13.36
C ALA A 115 -1.64 0.40 -13.89
N LEU A 116 -1.19 1.29 -13.02
CA LEU A 116 -0.84 2.66 -13.34
C LEU A 116 0.68 2.79 -13.37
N SER A 117 1.18 3.39 -14.43
CA SER A 117 2.56 3.89 -14.45
C SER A 117 2.75 5.01 -13.41
N PRO A 118 4.01 5.33 -13.02
CA PRO A 118 4.29 6.46 -12.14
C PRO A 118 3.68 7.78 -12.63
N ALA A 119 3.66 8.01 -13.94
CA ALA A 119 3.11 9.22 -14.54
C ALA A 119 1.57 9.28 -14.43
N GLU A 120 0.90 8.14 -14.64
CA GLU A 120 -0.56 8.05 -14.49
C GLU A 120 -0.98 8.16 -13.01
N TYR A 121 -0.23 7.54 -12.10
CA TYR A 121 -0.48 7.65 -10.66
C TYR A 121 -0.25 9.08 -10.16
N SER A 122 0.79 9.76 -10.64
CA SER A 122 1.02 11.18 -10.31
C SER A 122 -0.18 12.03 -10.70
N GLN A 123 -0.70 11.86 -11.93
CA GLN A 123 -1.90 12.56 -12.40
C GLN A 123 -3.15 12.23 -11.57
N LEU A 124 -3.34 10.97 -11.18
CA LEU A 124 -4.44 10.56 -10.28
C LEU A 124 -4.39 11.36 -8.97
N THR A 125 -3.22 11.40 -8.32
CA THR A 125 -3.08 12.04 -7.00
C THR A 125 -3.11 13.57 -7.05
N GLU A 126 -2.79 14.19 -8.19
CA GLU A 126 -2.94 15.63 -8.42
C GLU A 126 -4.40 16.04 -8.67
N ALA A 127 -5.18 15.17 -9.32
CA ALA A 127 -6.60 15.42 -9.60
C ALA A 127 -7.48 15.23 -8.36
N GLU A 128 -7.04 14.44 -7.37
CA GLU A 128 -7.77 14.22 -6.12
C GLU A 128 -7.71 15.47 -5.21
N PRO A 129 -8.86 16.08 -4.87
CA PRO A 129 -8.88 17.26 -4.01
C PRO A 129 -8.36 16.91 -2.62
N GLU A 130 -7.59 17.83 -2.03
CA GLU A 130 -6.99 17.67 -0.69
C GLU A 130 -8.02 17.39 0.42
N TYR A 131 -9.29 17.78 0.21
CA TYR A 131 -10.41 17.53 1.13
C TYR A 131 -10.87 16.06 1.17
N ASP A 132 -10.72 15.31 0.07
CA ASP A 132 -11.10 13.89 0.05
C ASP A 132 -10.06 13.02 0.76
N ARG A 133 -8.86 13.54 1.04
CA ARG A 133 -7.73 12.85 1.72
C ARG A 133 -7.98 12.46 3.19
N GLY A 134 -9.19 12.64 3.69
CA GLY A 134 -9.55 12.45 5.09
C GLY A 134 -8.95 13.55 5.98
N PRO A 135 -9.46 13.75 7.20
CA PRO A 135 -8.90 14.75 8.10
C PRO A 135 -7.50 14.33 8.55
N VAL A 136 -6.49 15.17 8.29
CA VAL A 136 -5.18 15.06 8.95
C VAL A 136 -5.35 15.48 10.42
N VAL A 137 -5.81 14.54 11.25
CA VAL A 137 -5.93 14.76 12.69
C VAL A 137 -4.55 14.65 13.33
N GLY A 138 -3.93 15.79 13.60
CA GLY A 138 -2.95 15.97 14.68
C GLY A 138 -1.52 15.44 14.43
N LEU A 139 -0.72 16.20 13.69
CA LEU A 139 0.72 16.25 13.92
C LEU A 139 1.01 17.36 14.95
N PRO A 140 1.66 17.09 16.09
CA PRO A 140 2.17 18.17 16.94
C PRO A 140 3.25 18.95 16.17
N GLN A 141 3.19 20.28 16.30
CA GLN A 141 4.21 21.22 15.83
C GLN A 141 5.55 21.00 16.54
#